data_AF-A0A7S9WDV6-F1
#
_entry.id   AF-A0A7S9WDV6-F1
#
_cell.length_a   1.000
_cell.length_b   1.000
_cell.length_c   1.000
_cell.angle_alpha   90.00
_cell.angle_beta   90.00
_cell.angle_gamma   90.00
#
_symmetry.space_group_name_H-M   'P 1'
#
loop_
_entity.id
_entity.type
_entity.pdbx_description
1 polymer ?
#
loop_
_entity_poly.entity_id
_entity_poly.type
_entity_poly.pdbx_seq_one_letter_code
_entity_poly.pdbx_strand_id
1 'polypeptide(L)'
;MNKPEKQIQNRQGLLHIIDAAGFSMAGLRRLWRETAFKLEVGAAVLAIGAVGFSGAASAQIFTLGCLFLMLFATEALNTAIEEIVDRISPEWSLAARNAKDLGSLAVGLVSLVVAGYIAFIFLSL
;
A
#
# COMPACT_ATOMS: atom_id res chain seq x y z
N MET A 1 3.26 27.55 -22.51
CA MET A 1 3.03 28.12 -21.16
C MET A 1 3.69 27.18 -20.16
N ASN A 2 4.88 27.53 -19.64
CA ASN A 2 5.54 26.73 -18.62
C ASN A 2 4.65 26.71 -17.36
N LYS A 3 4.23 25.53 -16.91
CA LYS A 3 3.63 25.38 -15.58
C LYS A 3 4.69 25.79 -14.55
N PRO A 4 4.36 26.58 -13.52
CA PRO A 4 5.33 26.94 -12.50
C PRO A 4 5.80 25.64 -11.82
N GLU A 5 7.11 25.38 -11.87
CA GLU A 5 7.72 24.31 -11.08
C GLU A 5 7.46 24.61 -9.61
N LYS A 6 6.76 23.70 -8.94
CA LYS A 6 6.45 23.81 -7.52
C LYS A 6 7.77 23.64 -6.76
N GLN A 7 8.45 24.74 -6.44
CA GLN A 7 9.63 24.72 -5.58
C GLN A 7 9.23 24.12 -4.22
N ILE A 8 9.70 22.90 -3.94
CA ILE A 8 9.53 22.27 -2.63
C ILE A 8 10.48 23.01 -1.68
N GLN A 9 9.96 24.01 -0.97
CA GLN A 9 10.71 24.68 0.07
C GLN A 9 11.12 23.64 1.12
N ASN A 10 12.42 23.41 1.25
CA ASN A 10 12.98 22.51 2.26
C ASN A 10 12.91 23.21 3.63
N ARG A 11 11.73 23.23 4.24
CA ARG A 11 11.50 23.83 5.56
C ARG A 11 12.11 22.91 6.62
N GLN A 12 12.93 23.47 7.52
CA GLN A 12 13.60 22.72 8.58
C GLN A 12 12.72 22.60 9.84
N GLY A 13 12.95 21.57 10.65
CA GLY A 13 12.29 21.37 11.95
C GLY A 13 10.87 20.78 11.85
N LEU A 14 9.99 21.12 12.80
CA LEU A 14 8.61 20.59 12.89
C LEU A 14 7.77 20.83 11.62
N LEU A 15 8.10 21.87 10.86
CA LEU A 15 7.46 22.16 9.57
C LEU A 15 7.72 21.06 8.53
N HIS A 16 8.87 20.36 8.58
CA HIS A 16 9.19 19.24 7.70
C HIS A 16 8.28 18.02 7.95
N ILE A 17 7.89 17.79 9.22
CA ILE A 17 6.98 16.70 9.60
C ILE A 17 5.58 16.97 9.04
N ILE A 18 5.14 18.23 9.09
CA ILE A 18 3.84 18.65 8.53
C ILE A 18 3.84 18.51 7.00
N ASP A 19 4.94 18.91 6.34
CA ASP A 19 5.09 18.74 4.89
C ASP A 19 5.11 17.24 4.50
N ALA A 20 5.84 16.40 5.25
CA ALA A 20 5.86 14.94 5.06
C ALA A 20 4.47 14.31 5.24
N ALA A 21 3.73 14.69 6.28
CA ALA A 21 2.35 14.25 6.47
C ALA A 21 1.44 14.68 5.31
N GLY A 22 1.67 15.89 4.77
CA GLY A 22 1.00 16.38 3.57
C GLY A 22 1.27 15.51 2.33
N PHE A 23 2.52 15.10 2.12
CA PHE A 23 2.90 14.20 1.03
C PHE A 23 2.31 12.79 1.21
N SER A 24 2.37 12.23 2.42
CA SER A 24 1.75 10.93 2.72
C SER A 24 0.24 10.94 2.49
N MET A 25 -0.45 12.01 2.90
CA MET A 25 -1.89 12.15 2.67
C MET A 25 -2.24 12.29 1.17
N ALA A 26 -1.40 12.98 0.39
CA ALA A 26 -1.57 13.05 -1.05
C ALA A 26 -1.36 11.66 -1.71
N GLY A 27 -0.36 10.90 -1.25
CA GLY A 27 -0.13 9.52 -1.66
C GLY A 27 -1.32 8.61 -1.36
N LEU A 28 -1.86 8.68 -0.13
CA LEU A 28 -3.05 7.91 0.25
C LEU A 28 -4.26 8.26 -0.63
N ARG A 29 -4.48 9.54 -0.92
CA ARG A 29 -5.58 9.96 -1.83
C ARG A 29 -5.40 9.45 -3.25
N ARG A 30 -4.16 9.34 -3.74
CA ARG A 30 -3.88 8.74 -5.06
C ARG A 30 -4.16 7.24 -5.01
N LEU A 31 -3.69 6.55 -3.98
CA LEU A 31 -3.87 5.12 -3.81
C LEU A 31 -5.34 4.74 -3.64
N TRP A 32 -6.12 5.58 -2.94
CA TRP A 32 -7.57 5.41 -2.78
C TRP A 32 -8.36 5.44 -4.10
N ARG A 33 -7.75 5.84 -5.21
CA ARG A 33 -8.40 5.74 -6.53
C ARG A 33 -8.35 4.32 -7.08
N GLU A 34 -7.36 3.53 -6.68
CA GLU A 34 -7.20 2.15 -7.13
C GLU A 34 -8.27 1.25 -6.53
N THR A 35 -8.89 0.44 -7.40
CA THR A 35 -9.90 -0.54 -6.97
C THR A 35 -9.27 -1.62 -6.11
N ALA A 36 -8.05 -2.05 -6.45
CA ALA A 36 -7.29 -3.04 -5.68
C ALA A 36 -7.11 -2.58 -4.23
N PHE A 37 -6.57 -1.38 -4.02
CA PHE A 37 -6.38 -0.83 -2.68
C PHE A 37 -7.69 -0.72 -1.87
N LYS A 38 -8.82 -0.34 -2.48
CA LYS A 38 -10.12 -0.33 -1.76
C LYS A 38 -10.54 -1.72 -1.28
N LEU A 39 -10.29 -2.75 -2.10
CA LEU A 39 -10.57 -4.14 -1.74
C LEU A 39 -9.64 -4.59 -0.60
N GLU A 40 -8.36 -4.23 -0.63
CA GLU A 40 -7.41 -4.55 0.43
C GLU A 40 -7.79 -3.88 1.76
N VAL A 41 -8.21 -2.61 1.74
CA VAL A 41 -8.71 -1.91 2.94
C VAL A 41 -9.98 -2.59 3.46
N GLY A 42 -10.91 -2.97 2.57
CA GLY A 42 -12.10 -3.75 2.95
C GLY A 42 -11.73 -5.08 3.60
N ALA A 43 -10.78 -5.81 3.01
CA ALA A 43 -10.27 -7.05 3.55
C ALA A 43 -9.60 -6.84 4.93
N ALA A 44 -8.87 -5.74 5.11
CA ALA A 44 -8.26 -5.39 6.40
C ALA A 44 -9.31 -5.18 7.49
N VAL A 45 -10.34 -4.40 7.22
CA VAL A 45 -11.42 -4.14 8.18
C VAL A 45 -12.13 -5.44 8.55
N LEU A 46 -12.49 -6.27 7.56
CA LEU A 46 -13.16 -7.53 7.79
C LEU A 46 -12.29 -8.53 8.56
N ALA A 47 -11.02 -8.69 8.17
CA ALA A 47 -10.10 -9.62 8.82
C ALA A 47 -9.78 -9.20 10.26
N ILE A 48 -9.49 -7.92 10.51
CA ILE A 48 -9.23 -7.41 11.86
C ILE A 48 -10.48 -7.56 12.74
N GLY A 49 -11.67 -7.28 12.20
CA GLY A 49 -12.93 -7.51 12.90
C GLY A 49 -13.12 -8.99 13.27
N ALA A 50 -12.98 -9.89 12.28
CA ALA A 50 -13.16 -11.32 12.48
C ALA A 50 -12.17 -11.89 13.51
N VAL A 51 -10.89 -11.54 13.43
CA VAL A 51 -9.85 -11.95 14.39
C VAL A 51 -10.08 -11.30 15.76
N GLY A 52 -10.55 -10.06 15.81
CA GLY A 52 -10.90 -9.38 17.06
C GLY A 52 -12.03 -10.08 17.83
N PHE A 53 -13.00 -10.65 17.13
CA PHE A 53 -14.11 -11.39 17.74
C PHE A 53 -13.82 -12.87 17.98
N SER A 54 -12.68 -13.41 17.53
CA SER A 54 -12.38 -14.84 17.63
C SER A 54 -11.74 -15.27 18.95
N GLY A 55 -11.41 -14.32 19.83
CA GLY A 55 -10.66 -14.58 21.07
C GLY A 55 -9.15 -14.63 20.89
N ALA A 56 -8.65 -14.24 19.71
CA ALA A 56 -7.22 -14.14 19.42
C ALA A 56 -6.48 -13.21 20.39
N ALA A 57 -5.21 -13.50 20.63
CA ALA A 57 -4.36 -12.67 21.49
C ALA A 57 -4.17 -11.28 20.87
N SER A 58 -4.02 -10.25 21.71
CA SER A 58 -3.78 -8.87 21.26
C SER A 58 -2.54 -8.74 20.37
N ALA A 59 -1.49 -9.54 20.64
CA ALA A 59 -0.29 -9.62 19.81
C ALA A 59 -0.59 -10.13 18.38
N GLN A 60 -1.55 -11.05 18.22
CA GLN A 60 -1.95 -11.55 16.90
C GLN A 60 -2.69 -10.47 16.10
N ILE A 61 -3.61 -9.74 16.76
CA ILE A 61 -4.33 -8.61 16.14
C ILE A 61 -3.35 -7.50 15.73
N PHE A 62 -2.41 -7.16 16.60
CA PHE A 62 -1.37 -6.16 16.29
C PHE A 62 -0.50 -6.59 15.10
N THR A 63 -0.05 -7.83 15.08
CA THR A 63 0.74 -8.39 13.98
C THR A 63 -0.04 -8.35 12.66
N LEU A 64 -1.32 -8.70 12.67
CA LEU A 64 -2.19 -8.60 11.50
C LEU A 64 -2.29 -7.17 10.99
N GLY A 65 -2.43 -6.18 11.88
CA GLY A 65 -2.40 -4.76 11.52
C GLY A 65 -1.10 -4.34 10.84
N CYS A 66 0.05 -4.79 11.36
CA CYS A 66 1.35 -4.55 10.73
C CYS A 66 1.47 -5.18 9.34
N LEU A 67 0.93 -6.39 9.13
CA LEU A 67 0.94 -7.05 7.82
C LEU A 67 0.07 -6.31 6.80
N PHE A 68 -1.10 -5.79 7.19
CA PHE A 68 -1.90 -4.94 6.30
C PHE A 68 -1.22 -3.61 5.99
N LEU A 69 -0.54 -2.98 6.94
CA LEU A 69 0.26 -1.78 6.66
C LEU A 69 1.40 -2.07 5.67
N MET A 70 2.04 -3.25 5.78
CA MET A 70 3.04 -3.69 4.80
C MET A 70 2.42 -3.94 3.42
N LEU A 71 1.22 -4.53 3.35
CA LEU A 71 0.47 -4.71 2.11
C LEU A 71 0.19 -3.35 1.44
N PHE A 72 -0.37 -2.40 2.19
CA PHE A 72 -0.66 -1.06 1.69
C PHE A 72 0.59 -0.29 1.24
N ALA A 73 1.70 -0.45 1.96
CA ALA A 73 2.98 0.14 1.55
C ALA A 73 3.47 -0.46 0.21
N THR A 74 3.28 -1.77 0.03
CA THR A 74 3.68 -2.47 -1.20
C THR A 74 2.80 -2.07 -2.37
N GLU A 75 1.48 -1.94 -2.16
CA GLU A 75 0.53 -1.45 -3.17
C GLU A 75 0.83 0.00 -3.56
N ALA A 76 1.19 0.87 -2.60
CA ALA A 76 1.63 2.23 -2.89
C ALA A 76 2.88 2.28 -3.78
N LEU A 77 3.85 1.38 -3.54
CA LEU A 77 5.04 1.25 -4.37
C LEU A 77 4.71 0.70 -5.75
N ASN A 78 3.80 -0.29 -5.85
CA ASN A 78 3.33 -0.82 -7.12
C ASN A 78 2.68 0.28 -7.97
N THR A 79 1.73 1.04 -7.40
CA THR A 79 1.10 2.17 -8.10
C THR A 79 2.12 3.24 -8.50
N ALA A 80 3.13 3.52 -7.66
CA ALA A 80 4.19 4.46 -8.02
C ALA A 80 5.03 3.97 -9.21
N ILE A 81 5.37 2.68 -9.27
CA ILE A 81 6.06 2.08 -10.40
C ILE A 81 5.18 2.16 -11.66
N GLU A 82 3.90 1.81 -11.58
CA GLU A 82 2.96 1.89 -12.69
C GLU A 82 2.88 3.31 -13.27
N GLU A 83 2.72 4.33 -12.42
CA GLU A 83 2.68 5.74 -12.82
C GLU A 83 3.97 6.19 -13.53
N ILE A 84 5.12 5.75 -13.03
CA ILE A 84 6.42 6.06 -13.66
C ILE A 84 6.55 5.35 -15.01
N VAL A 85 6.19 4.06 -15.06
CA VAL A 85 6.28 3.23 -16.26
C VAL A 85 5.34 3.75 -17.35
N ASP A 86 4.10 4.11 -17.01
CA ASP A 86 3.11 4.66 -17.95
C ASP A 86 3.55 6.01 -18.52
N ARG A 87 4.27 6.79 -17.72
CA ARG A 87 4.82 8.07 -18.17
C ARG A 87 6.03 7.91 -19.08
N ILE A 88 6.91 6.94 -18.81
CA ILE A 88 8.20 6.77 -19.52
C ILE A 88 8.06 5.87 -20.75
N SER A 89 7.16 4.88 -20.74
CA SER A 89 6.90 3.93 -21.82
C SER A 89 5.45 4.03 -22.30
N PRO A 90 5.06 5.11 -22.98
CA PRO A 90 3.69 5.29 -23.47
C PRO A 90 3.33 4.29 -24.59
N GLU A 91 4.32 3.78 -25.31
CA GLU A 91 4.16 2.63 -26.20
C GLU A 91 4.48 1.32 -25.49
N TRP A 92 3.98 0.21 -26.04
CA TRP A 92 4.23 -1.10 -25.51
C TRP A 92 5.73 -1.40 -25.47
N SER A 93 6.22 -1.86 -24.30
CA SER A 93 7.57 -2.40 -24.16
C SER A 93 7.57 -3.60 -23.23
N LEU A 94 8.44 -4.57 -23.54
CA LEU A 94 8.61 -5.76 -22.70
C LEU A 94 9.09 -5.39 -21.29
N ALA A 95 9.94 -4.37 -21.18
CA ALA A 95 10.42 -3.88 -19.89
C ALA A 95 9.29 -3.26 -19.04
N ALA A 96 8.41 -2.45 -19.65
CA ALA A 96 7.25 -1.88 -18.97
C ALA A 96 6.30 -2.98 -18.46
N ARG A 97 6.03 -3.98 -19.30
CA ARG A 97 5.25 -5.16 -18.90
C ARG A 97 5.88 -5.87 -17.71
N ASN A 98 7.17 -6.19 -17.78
CA ASN A 98 7.87 -6.89 -16.71
C ASN A 98 7.87 -6.10 -15.39
N ALA A 99 8.03 -4.78 -15.45
CA ALA A 99 8.00 -3.92 -14.26
C ALA A 99 6.65 -3.99 -13.55
N LYS A 100 5.54 -3.91 -14.31
CA LYS A 100 4.18 -4.03 -13.78
C LYS A 100 3.87 -5.43 -13.25
N ASP A 101 4.28 -6.47 -13.98
CA ASP A 101 4.06 -7.86 -13.59
C ASP A 101 4.79 -8.17 -12.26
N LEU A 102 6.02 -7.67 -12.09
CA LEU A 102 6.79 -7.83 -10.85
C LEU A 102 6.20 -7.03 -9.68
N GLY A 103 5.72 -5.81 -9.93
CA GLY A 103 5.05 -5.00 -8.90
C GLY A 103 3.76 -5.67 -8.41
N SER A 104 2.93 -6.16 -9.33
CA SER A 104 1.73 -6.93 -9.00
C SER A 104 2.05 -8.23 -8.26
N LEU A 105 3.12 -8.95 -8.65
CA LEU A 105 3.59 -10.13 -7.94
C LEU A 105 3.97 -9.81 -6.48
N ALA A 106 4.67 -8.71 -6.24
CA ALA A 106 5.07 -8.30 -4.89
C ALA A 106 3.85 -8.09 -3.98
N VAL A 107 2.82 -7.37 -4.46
CA VAL A 107 1.55 -7.17 -3.74
C VAL A 107 0.86 -8.51 -3.46
N GLY A 108 0.81 -9.40 -4.47
CA GLY A 108 0.25 -10.74 -4.33
C GLY A 108 0.96 -11.60 -3.29
N LEU A 109 2.28 -11.54 -3.21
CA LEU A 109 3.06 -12.28 -2.21
C LEU A 109 2.78 -11.79 -0.78
N VAL A 110 2.70 -10.48 -0.57
CA VAL A 110 2.32 -9.93 0.75
C VAL A 110 0.88 -10.29 1.10
N SER A 111 -0.03 -10.26 0.12
CA SER A 111 -1.42 -10.71 0.29
C SER A 111 -1.52 -12.18 0.72
N LEU A 112 -0.68 -13.06 0.16
CA LEU A 112 -0.60 -14.47 0.59
C LEU A 112 -0.10 -14.62 2.02
N VAL A 113 0.88 -13.81 2.45
CA VAL A 113 1.36 -13.81 3.85
C VAL A 113 0.25 -13.37 4.79
N VAL A 114 -0.50 -12.31 4.46
CA VAL A 114 -1.66 -11.85 5.24
C VAL A 114 -2.70 -12.95 5.35
N ALA A 115 -3.11 -13.55 4.22
CA ALA A 115 -4.09 -14.62 4.19
C ALA A 115 -3.64 -15.85 4.98
N GLY A 116 -2.36 -16.26 4.83
CA GLY A 116 -1.77 -17.36 5.57
C GLY A 116 -1.73 -17.11 7.07
N TYR A 117 -1.44 -15.88 7.49
CA TYR A 117 -1.44 -15.51 8.90
C TYR A 117 -2.86 -15.53 9.51
N ILE A 118 -3.85 -15.04 8.78
CA ILE A 118 -5.26 -15.14 9.19
C ILE A 118 -5.66 -16.62 9.36
N ALA A 119 -5.35 -17.46 8.36
CA ALA A 119 -5.64 -18.89 8.43
C ALA A 119 -4.94 -19.56 9.62
N PHE A 120 -3.68 -19.23 9.87
CA PHE A 120 -2.93 -19.73 11.03
C PHE A 120 -3.61 -19.38 12.35
N ILE A 121 -4.09 -18.15 12.52
CA ILE A 121 -4.84 -17.76 13.73
C ILE A 121 -6.07 -18.66 13.88
N PHE A 122 -6.94 -18.75 12.87
CA PHE A 122 -8.18 -19.51 12.99
C PHE A 122 -7.97 -21.03 13.15
N LEU A 123 -6.87 -21.59 12.63
CA LEU A 123 -6.52 -23.00 12.81
C LEU A 123 -5.89 -23.30 14.18
N SER A 124 -5.49 -22.27 14.94
CA SER A 124 -4.84 -22.41 16.25
C SER A 124 -5.73 -22.02 17.43
N LEU A 125 -6.98 -21.63 17.17
CA LEU A 125 -8.03 -21.43 18.17
C LEU A 125 -8.71 -22.77 18.52
#